data_AF-A0A8U0Q014-F1
#
_entry.id   AF-A0A8U0Q014-F1
#
_cell.length_a   1.000
_cell.length_b   1.000
_cell.length_c   1.000
_cell.angle_alpha   90.00
_cell.angle_beta   90.00
_cell.angle_gamma   90.00
#
_symmetry.space_group_name_H-M   'P 1'
#
loop_
_entity.id
_entity.type
_entity.pdbx_description
1 polymer ?
#
loop_
_entity_poly.entity_id
_entity_poly.type
_entity_poly.pdbx_seq_one_letter_code
_entity_poly.pdbx_strand_id
1 'polypeptide(L)'
;MVEAVQQHVKSVSFELRRELRDSDVTYLNAHGEILEPHTVQERVVGLHLMGPSAGEVIQGFALALRCGLIKQQLDTTVGLHPVCAQVLTKLTVTQRATDTMMVRGNC
;
A
#
# COMPACT_ATOMS: atom_id res chain seq x y z
N MET A 1 24.04 -4.33 10.27
CA MET A 1 23.12 -4.84 9.23
C MET A 1 21.85 -4.00 9.15
N VAL A 2 21.14 -3.79 10.27
CA VAL A 2 19.95 -2.93 10.36
C VAL A 2 20.24 -1.48 9.94
N GLU A 3 21.38 -0.92 10.35
CA GLU A 3 21.77 0.45 9.99
C GLU A 3 22.05 0.65 8.49
N ALA A 4 22.62 -0.37 7.83
CA ALA A 4 22.89 -0.32 6.38
C ALA A 4 21.59 -0.37 5.55
N VAL A 5 20.62 -1.17 5.98
CA VAL A 5 19.28 -1.22 5.38
C VAL A 5 18.53 0.10 5.61
N GLN A 6 18.63 0.67 6.81
CA GLN A 6 18.05 1.96 7.17
C GLN A 6 18.66 3.13 6.38
N GLN A 7 19.97 3.10 6.10
CA GLN A 7 20.64 4.09 5.26
C GLN A 7 20.25 3.98 3.78
N HIS A 8 20.02 2.76 3.26
CA HIS A 8 19.57 2.54 1.88
C HIS A 8 18.11 2.98 1.64
N VAL A 9 17.24 2.80 2.63
CA VAL A 9 15.83 3.28 2.56
C VAL A 9 15.75 4.81 2.61
N LYS A 10 16.69 5.47 3.30
CA LYS A 10 16.79 6.95 3.35
C LYS A 10 17.36 7.57 2.07
N SER A 11 18.00 6.81 1.18
CA SER A 11 18.53 7.31 -0.10
C SER A 11 17.52 7.30 -1.25
N VAL A 12 16.33 6.72 -1.06
CA VAL A 12 15.25 6.74 -2.07
C VAL A 12 14.48 8.05 -1.90
N SER A 13 14.98 9.08 -2.58
CA SER A 13 14.67 10.49 -2.38
C SER A 13 13.24 10.86 -2.79
N PHE A 14 12.81 11.99 -2.23
CA PHE A 14 11.58 12.75 -2.51
C PHE A 14 11.17 12.85 -3.99
N GLU A 15 12.10 12.76 -4.93
CA GLU A 15 11.86 12.83 -6.38
C GLU A 15 11.13 11.60 -6.93
N LEU A 16 11.43 10.39 -6.42
CA LEU A 16 10.71 9.18 -6.83
C LEU A 16 9.23 9.23 -6.41
N ARG A 17 8.94 9.85 -5.25
CA ARG A 17 7.56 10.12 -4.80
C ARG A 17 6.84 11.19 -5.63
N ARG A 18 7.58 12.04 -6.34
CA ARG A 18 7.00 13.07 -7.21
C ARG A 18 6.64 12.48 -8.57
N GLU A 19 7.54 11.69 -9.14
CA GLU A 19 7.33 11.00 -10.42
C GLU A 19 6.19 9.96 -10.36
N LEU A 20 6.09 9.22 -9.26
CA LEU A 20 4.98 8.29 -9.01
C LEU A 20 3.64 8.99 -8.77
N ARG A 21 3.65 10.26 -8.31
CA ARG A 21 2.45 11.10 -8.11
C ARG A 21 1.93 11.66 -9.43
N ASP A 22 2.83 12.03 -10.34
CA ASP A 22 2.48 12.45 -11.71
C ASP A 22 1.97 11.28 -12.57
N SER A 23 2.27 10.04 -12.16
CA SER A 23 1.89 8.81 -12.88
C SER A 23 0.59 8.15 -12.36
N ASP A 24 -0.14 8.77 -11.44
CA ASP A 24 -1.41 8.29 -10.85
C ASP A 24 -1.32 6.87 -10.23
N VAL A 25 -0.15 6.54 -9.66
CA VAL A 25 0.12 5.22 -9.09
C VAL A 25 -0.30 5.19 -7.61
N THR A 26 -1.09 4.18 -7.22
CA THR A 26 -1.48 3.95 -5.83
C THR A 26 -0.28 3.46 -5.00
N TYR A 27 0.05 4.19 -3.94
CA TYR A 27 1.26 3.95 -3.14
C TYR A 27 0.94 3.25 -1.81
N LEU A 28 1.37 1.99 -1.67
CA LEU A 28 1.31 1.25 -0.40
C LEU A 28 2.74 1.10 0.17
N ASN A 29 3.01 1.74 1.31
CA ASN A 29 4.17 1.41 2.13
C ASN A 29 3.68 0.52 3.27
N ALA A 30 4.24 -0.69 3.37
CA ALA A 30 4.03 -1.61 4.48
C ALA A 30 5.38 -1.81 5.21
N HIS A 31 5.40 -1.68 6.54
CA HIS A 31 6.54 -2.14 7.33
C HIS A 31 6.26 -3.59 7.73
N GLY A 32 7.11 -4.51 7.32
CA GLY A 32 7.09 -5.89 7.79
C GLY A 32 7.79 -6.00 9.14
N GLU A 33 7.12 -6.58 10.13
CA GLU A 33 7.72 -6.99 11.39
C GLU A 33 7.84 -8.52 11.40
N ILE A 34 9.01 -9.03 11.80
CA ILE A 34 9.24 -10.47 11.93
C ILE A 34 8.69 -10.90 13.29
N LEU A 35 7.57 -11.62 13.29
CA LEU A 35 6.95 -12.11 14.53
C LEU A 35 7.54 -13.45 15.00
N GLU A 36 7.93 -14.30 14.04
CA GLU A 36 8.50 -15.64 14.27
C GLU A 36 9.58 -15.93 13.21
N PRO A 37 10.49 -16.89 13.41
CA PRO A 37 11.57 -17.19 12.46
C PRO A 37 11.13 -17.47 11.02
N HIS A 38 9.85 -17.78 10.78
CA HIS A 38 9.28 -18.03 9.45
C HIS A 38 8.01 -17.22 9.15
N THR A 39 7.58 -16.34 10.06
CA THR A 39 6.31 -15.59 9.93
C THR A 39 6.61 -14.10 9.87
N VAL A 40 6.49 -13.54 8.67
CA VAL A 40 6.56 -12.09 8.43
C VAL A 40 5.15 -11.54 8.46
N GLN A 41 4.88 -10.60 9.36
CA GLN A 41 3.60 -9.90 9.39
C GLN A 41 3.74 -8.54 8.71
N GLU A 42 3.09 -8.39 7.57
CA GLU A 42 3.12 -7.16 6.78
C GLU A 42 2.10 -6.17 7.35
N ARG A 43 2.55 -5.32 8.27
CA ARG A 43 1.72 -4.25 8.82
C ARG A 43 1.57 -3.14 7.80
N VAL A 44 0.33 -2.71 7.56
CA VAL A 44 0.05 -1.53 6.75
C VAL A 44 0.38 -0.30 7.58
N VAL A 45 1.42 0.43 7.17
CA VAL A 45 1.88 1.65 7.88
C VAL A 45 1.44 2.94 7.21
N GLY A 46 1.02 2.86 5.95
CA GLY A 46 0.49 3.99 5.22
C GLY A 46 -0.40 3.53 4.08
N LEU A 47 -1.49 4.27 3.88
CA LEU A 47 -2.44 4.09 2.80
C LEU A 47 -2.54 5.43 2.06
N HIS A 48 -2.28 5.44 0.75
CA HIS A 48 -2.44 6.62 -0.08
C HIS A 48 -3.38 6.30 -1.23
N LEU A 49 -4.41 7.14 -1.41
CA LEU A 49 -5.40 7.00 -2.46
C LEU A 49 -5.48 8.33 -3.21
N MET A 50 -5.40 8.25 -4.54
CA MET A 50 -5.73 9.35 -5.44
C MET A 50 -7.00 8.98 -6.19
N GLY A 51 -7.97 9.88 -6.26
CA GLY A 51 -9.25 9.63 -6.90
C GLY A 51 -10.42 10.39 -6.24
N PRO A 52 -11.63 10.25 -6.79
CA PRO A 52 -12.82 10.87 -6.23
C PRO A 52 -13.12 10.31 -4.83
N SER A 53 -13.58 11.18 -3.93
CA SER A 53 -13.92 10.84 -2.54
C SER A 53 -12.79 10.17 -1.74
N ALA A 54 -11.54 10.50 -2.07
CA ALA A 54 -10.38 9.93 -1.38
C ALA A 54 -10.41 10.23 0.13
N GLY A 55 -10.92 11.40 0.55
CA GLY A 55 -11.02 11.78 1.96
C GLY A 55 -11.92 10.82 2.75
N GLU A 56 -13.11 10.52 2.22
CA GLU A 56 -14.10 9.64 2.83
C GLU A 56 -13.60 8.20 2.90
N VAL A 57 -12.95 7.72 1.83
CA VAL A 57 -12.35 6.37 1.81
C VAL A 57 -11.23 6.27 2.84
N ILE A 58 -10.26 7.19 2.82
CA ILE A 58 -9.13 7.19 3.77
C ILE A 58 -9.63 7.30 5.21
N GLN A 59 -10.66 8.11 5.47
CA GLN A 59 -11.25 8.24 6.80
C GLN A 59 -11.80 6.90 7.33
N GLY A 60 -12.44 6.10 6.48
CA GLY A 60 -12.91 4.76 6.84
C GLY A 60 -11.78 3.80 7.24
N PHE A 61 -10.62 3.89 6.56
CA PHE A 61 -9.45 3.06 6.86
C PHE A 61 -8.57 3.60 7.99
N ALA A 62 -8.70 4.87 8.38
CA ALA A 62 -7.87 5.48 9.42
C ALA A 62 -7.95 4.74 10.76
N LEU A 63 -9.15 4.26 11.15
CA LEU A 63 -9.31 3.46 12.37
C LEU A 63 -8.63 2.09 12.23
N ALA A 64 -8.77 1.42 11.09
CA ALA A 64 -8.13 0.13 10.84
C ALA A 64 -6.60 0.24 10.91
N LEU A 65 -6.01 1.30 10.36
CA LEU A 65 -4.57 1.59 10.47
C LEU A 65 -4.15 1.78 11.93
N ARG A 66 -4.95 2.49 12.74
CA ARG A 66 -4.68 2.63 14.19
C ARG A 66 -4.77 1.30 14.94
N CYS A 67 -5.69 0.42 14.54
CA CYS A 67 -5.83 -0.92 15.12
C CYS A 67 -4.75 -1.91 14.66
N GLY A 68 -3.79 -1.50 13.81
CA GLY A 68 -2.72 -2.37 13.36
C GLY A 68 -3.12 -3.28 12.20
N LEU A 69 -3.85 -2.73 11.22
CA LEU A 69 -4.21 -3.43 9.99
C LEU A 69 -2.98 -4.11 9.34
N ILE A 70 -3.14 -5.39 9.00
CA ILE A 70 -2.13 -6.17 8.25
C ILE A 70 -2.60 -6.45 6.82
N LYS A 71 -1.65 -6.64 5.89
CA LYS A 71 -1.96 -6.87 4.46
C LYS A 71 -2.90 -8.07 4.26
N GLN A 72 -2.69 -9.14 5.01
CA GLN A 72 -3.56 -10.33 4.97
C GLN A 72 -5.02 -10.00 5.31
N GLN A 73 -5.27 -9.12 6.29
CA GLN A 73 -6.63 -8.70 6.64
C GLN A 73 -7.28 -7.92 5.48
N LEU A 74 -6.50 -7.07 4.81
CA LEU A 74 -6.95 -6.33 3.64
C LEU A 74 -7.32 -7.25 2.47
N ASP A 75 -6.54 -8.32 2.25
CA ASP A 75 -6.79 -9.31 1.19
C ASP A 75 -7.97 -10.24 1.49
N THR A 76 -8.18 -10.57 2.76
CA THR A 76 -9.36 -11.33 3.17
C THR A 76 -10.65 -10.51 3.15
N THR A 77 -10.55 -9.18 3.03
CA THR A 77 -11.72 -8.29 3.02
C THR A 77 -12.37 -8.31 1.64
N VAL A 78 -13.68 -8.55 1.58
CA VAL A 78 -14.44 -8.48 0.33
C VAL A 78 -14.70 -7.02 -0.03
N GLY A 79 -14.21 -6.59 -1.20
CA GLY A 79 -14.49 -5.27 -1.74
C GLY A 79 -15.95 -5.12 -2.20
N LEU A 80 -16.55 -3.97 -1.90
CA LEU A 80 -17.87 -3.60 -2.44
C LEU A 80 -17.75 -3.24 -3.93
N HIS A 81 -18.76 -3.55 -4.74
CA HIS A 81 -18.77 -3.24 -6.17
C HIS A 81 -20.09 -2.56 -6.59
N PRO A 82 -20.06 -1.48 -7.41
CA PRO A 82 -18.90 -0.73 -7.88
C PRO A 82 -18.56 0.46 -6.96
N VAL A 83 -17.38 0.46 -6.32
CA VAL A 83 -16.86 1.63 -5.58
C VAL A 83 -15.36 1.82 -5.76
N CYS A 84 -14.88 3.07 -5.68
CA CYS A 84 -13.45 3.42 -5.82
C CYS A 84 -12.57 2.72 -4.78
N ALA A 85 -13.08 2.51 -3.56
CA ALA A 85 -12.35 1.84 -2.48
C ALA A 85 -12.03 0.36 -2.76
N GLN A 86 -12.73 -0.28 -3.71
CA GLN A 86 -12.58 -1.70 -4.03
C GLN A 86 -11.14 -2.06 -4.45
N VAL A 87 -10.40 -1.12 -5.04
CA VAL A 87 -9.01 -1.36 -5.47
C VAL A 87 -8.11 -1.73 -4.30
N LEU A 88 -8.38 -1.21 -3.10
CA LEU A 88 -7.57 -1.43 -1.90
C LEU A 88 -7.60 -2.89 -1.43
N THR A 89 -8.70 -3.61 -1.68
CA THR A 89 -8.84 -5.03 -1.31
C THR A 89 -8.29 -5.99 -2.39
N LYS A 90 -7.72 -5.47 -3.48
CA LYS A 90 -7.22 -6.26 -4.63
C LYS A 90 -5.76 -5.94 -4.99
N LEU A 91 -4.98 -5.39 -4.06
CA LEU A 91 -3.60 -5.01 -4.28
C LEU A 91 -2.67 -6.22 -4.29
N THR A 92 -2.23 -6.67 -5.46
CA THR A 92 -1.33 -7.83 -5.62
C THR A 92 0.07 -7.44 -6.10
N VAL A 93 0.20 -6.36 -6.86
CA VAL A 93 1.48 -5.91 -7.42
C VAL A 93 2.26 -5.11 -6.38
N THR A 94 3.56 -5.41 -6.23
CA THR A 94 4.47 -4.66 -5.36
C THR A 94 5.43 -3.84 -6.21
N GLN A 95 5.86 -2.67 -5.73
CA GLN A 95 6.82 -1.83 -6.47
C GLN A 95 8.20 -2.48 -6.65
N ARG A 96 8.52 -3.52 -5.85
CA ARG A 96 9.78 -4.27 -5.99
C ARG A 96 9.71 -5.28 -7.14
N ALA A 97 8.51 -5.75 -7.49
CA ALA A 97 8.33 -6.41 -8.78
C ALA A 97 8.45 -5.30 -9.83
N THR A 98 9.38 -5.43 -10.77
CA THR A 98 9.61 -4.47 -11.87
C THR A 98 8.42 -4.34 -12.84
N ASP A 99 7.27 -4.90 -12.50
CA ASP A 99 6.04 -4.88 -13.29
C ASP A 99 5.29 -3.57 -13.09
N THR A 100 4.94 -2.93 -14.21
CA THR A 100 4.14 -1.71 -14.22
C THR A 100 2.66 -2.09 -14.07
N MET A 101 2.02 -1.69 -12.98
CA MET A 101 0.58 -1.89 -12.79
C MET A 101 -0.20 -0.75 -13.45
N MET A 102 -0.66 -0.97 -14.69
CA MET A 102 -1.67 -0.14 -15.35
C MET A 102 -2.92 -0.98 -15.62
N VAL A 103 -4.03 -0.61 -14.99
CA VAL A 103 -5.34 -1.20 -15.27
C VAL A 103 -6.17 -0.17 -16.04
N ARG A 104 -6.50 -0.48 -17.29
CA ARG A 104 -7.43 0.30 -18.13
C ARG A 104 -8.40 -0.66 -18.81
N GLY A 105 -9.71 -0.50 -18.58
CA GLY A 105 -10.74 -1.38 -19.14
C GLY A 105 -11.39 -2.27 -18.09
N ASN A 106 -11.90 -3.44 -18.50
CA ASN A 106 -12.77 -4.28 -17.66
C ASN A 106 -12.01 -5.18 -16.67
N CYS A 107 -10.68 -5.28 -16.71
CA CYS A 107 -9.84 -6.03 -15.76
C CYS A 107 -8.43 -5.44 -15.75
#